data_AF-A0A2W5VBL2-F1
#
_entry.id   AF-A0A2W5VBL2-F1
#
_cell.length_a   1.000
_cell.length_b   1.000
_cell.length_c   1.000
_cell.angle_alpha   90.00
_cell.angle_beta   90.00
_cell.angle_gamma   90.00
#
_symmetry.space_group_name_H-M   'P 1'
#
loop_
_entity.id
_entity.type
_entity.pdbx_description
1 polymer ?
#
loop_
_entity_poly.entity_id
_entity_poly.type
_entity_poly.pdbx_seq_one_letter_code
_entity_poly.pdbx_strand_id
1 'polypeptide(L)'
;MSVVPISDPAKRRRPCAYIYAQSGEQSTRTSIGHPLLKLNEPVVEDLTRGYKCRFSLGVAKVGTVFDLDDAGRLYADLMNEARWRLEALARAIQERDNWAPKLLKEFCYLQFRLLCEQVALACLVAHGDVTSKSIHKSYKPHEIMAALEAVNPEFFPRGILITVTENNVDFVDRPDPQITKAELITLWNECGAVLHRGSLKNAFSAQGEPIVVDLDPIILNINKFVALLDQHIISSADKLRHLLVILSHHQANMECLVNVAVSPGHPDHKGPIALGAGG
;
A
#
# COMPACT_ATOMS: atom_id res chain seq x y z
N MET A 1 -19.98 13.83 -58.95
CA MET A 1 -19.33 14.42 -57.76
C MET A 1 -20.14 14.00 -56.55
N SER A 2 -19.65 13.01 -55.81
CA SER A 2 -20.35 12.34 -54.71
C SER A 2 -19.35 12.15 -53.58
N VAL A 3 -19.75 12.58 -52.38
CA VAL A 3 -18.98 12.53 -51.14
C VAL A 3 -19.17 11.14 -50.52
N VAL A 4 -18.07 10.46 -50.18
CA VAL A 4 -18.08 9.21 -49.40
C VAL A 4 -17.52 9.53 -48.01
N PRO A 5 -18.17 9.08 -46.91
CA PRO A 5 -17.85 9.52 -45.56
C PRO A 5 -16.70 8.71 -44.94
N ILE A 6 -15.97 9.40 -44.06
CA ILE A 6 -14.89 8.86 -43.21
C ILE A 6 -15.53 7.96 -42.16
N SER A 7 -15.06 6.71 -42.11
CA SER A 7 -15.43 5.72 -41.12
C SER A 7 -14.81 5.99 -39.74
N ASP A 8 -15.64 5.75 -38.75
CA ASP A 8 -15.54 5.91 -37.30
C ASP A 8 -14.33 5.18 -36.64
N PRO A 9 -13.52 5.84 -35.80
CA PRO A 9 -12.55 5.20 -34.92
C PRO A 9 -13.10 5.00 -33.49
N ALA A 10 -14.12 4.16 -33.33
CA ALA A 10 -14.54 3.62 -32.03
C ALA A 10 -13.56 2.55 -31.51
N LYS A 11 -12.29 2.90 -31.27
CA LYS A 11 -11.31 2.11 -30.49
C LYS A 11 -10.26 3.04 -29.88
N ARG A 12 -10.55 3.67 -28.74
CA ARG A 12 -9.51 4.23 -27.84
C ARG A 12 -9.90 4.08 -26.36
N ARG A 13 -9.11 3.22 -25.70
CA ARG A 13 -8.51 3.35 -24.35
C ARG A 13 -9.37 4.03 -23.27
N ARG A 14 -9.78 3.24 -22.28
CA ARG A 14 -10.26 3.74 -20.99
C ARG A 14 -9.10 4.46 -20.27
N PRO A 15 -9.28 5.69 -19.75
CA PRO A 15 -8.32 6.29 -18.84
C PRO A 15 -8.51 5.70 -17.44
N CYS A 16 -7.44 5.12 -16.90
CA CYS A 16 -7.32 4.80 -15.48
C CYS A 16 -6.88 6.10 -14.79
N ALA A 17 -7.83 6.81 -14.19
CA ALA A 17 -7.58 8.09 -13.54
C ALA A 17 -7.68 7.90 -12.02
N TYR A 18 -6.54 7.94 -11.33
CA TYR A 18 -6.36 8.62 -10.04
C TYR A 18 -4.87 8.96 -9.88
N ILE A 19 -4.49 10.14 -10.39
CA ILE A 19 -3.63 11.11 -9.72
C ILE A 19 -4.40 12.42 -9.78
N TYR A 20 -4.55 13.07 -8.62
CA TYR A 20 -5.31 14.30 -8.41
C TYR A 20 -5.03 15.37 -9.48
N ALA A 21 -6.10 15.87 -10.11
CA ALA A 21 -6.04 17.02 -10.99
C ALA A 21 -5.89 18.32 -10.18
N GLN A 22 -4.97 19.19 -10.57
CA GLN A 22 -5.02 20.63 -10.26
C GLN A 22 -5.38 21.40 -11.53
N SER A 23 -6.37 22.28 -11.42
CA SER A 23 -6.62 23.39 -12.34
C SER A 23 -5.77 24.60 -11.94
N GLY A 24 -5.05 25.22 -12.89
CA GLY A 24 -4.55 26.60 -12.76
C GLY A 24 -5.73 27.60 -12.65
N GLU A 25 -5.61 28.81 -12.10
CA GLU A 25 -4.57 29.85 -12.28
C GLU A 25 -4.35 30.71 -11.01
N GLN A 26 -3.36 31.60 -11.13
CA GLN A 26 -2.63 32.41 -10.15
C GLN A 26 -3.46 33.44 -9.34
N SER A 27 -3.06 33.74 -8.10
CA SER A 27 -2.42 35.03 -7.72
C SER A 27 -2.55 35.42 -6.23
N THR A 28 -1.46 36.03 -5.74
CA THR A 28 -1.22 36.80 -4.51
C THR A 28 -0.88 36.07 -3.18
N ARG A 29 0.29 36.46 -2.66
CA ARG A 29 0.87 36.16 -1.34
C ARG A 29 -0.15 36.33 -0.21
N THR A 30 -0.15 35.42 0.78
CA THR A 30 0.48 35.56 2.12
C THR A 30 0.02 34.40 3.03
N SER A 31 0.90 33.97 3.94
CA SER A 31 0.71 33.04 5.07
C SER A 31 0.89 31.54 4.83
N ILE A 32 1.76 30.95 5.66
CA ILE A 32 2.15 29.55 5.71
C ILE A 32 1.03 28.78 6.41
N GLY A 33 0.34 27.94 5.65
CA GLY A 33 -0.64 26.98 6.13
C GLY A 33 -0.91 25.97 5.01
N HIS A 34 -0.45 24.75 5.18
CA HIS A 34 -0.67 23.66 4.21
C HIS A 34 -2.14 23.24 4.21
N PRO A 35 -2.84 23.21 3.05
CA PRO A 35 -4.12 22.53 2.93
C PRO A 35 -3.91 21.17 2.27
N LEU A 36 -4.14 20.07 3.01
CA LEU A 36 -4.39 18.76 2.40
C LEU A 36 -5.89 18.58 2.19
N LEU A 37 -6.21 18.07 1.01
CA LEU A 37 -7.52 18.04 0.35
C LEU A 37 -8.59 17.26 1.12
N LYS A 38 -9.83 17.76 1.03
CA LYS A 38 -11.05 17.09 1.49
C LYS A 38 -11.28 15.81 0.68
N LEU A 39 -11.53 14.70 1.38
CA LEU A 39 -11.99 13.44 0.80
C LEU A 39 -13.48 13.56 0.45
N ASN A 40 -13.85 13.17 -0.76
CA ASN A 40 -15.25 13.02 -1.17
C ASN A 40 -15.85 11.75 -0.55
N GLU A 41 -17.09 11.84 -0.07
CA GLU A 41 -17.88 10.71 0.43
C GLU A 41 -18.25 9.75 -0.73
N PRO A 42 -18.06 8.43 -0.59
CA PRO A 42 -18.58 7.48 -1.56
C PRO A 42 -20.04 7.10 -1.26
N VAL A 43 -20.88 7.21 -2.28
CA VAL A 43 -22.22 6.60 -2.34
C VAL A 43 -22.03 5.10 -2.54
N VAL A 44 -22.54 4.28 -1.61
CA VAL A 44 -22.41 2.81 -1.61
C VAL A 44 -23.72 2.18 -2.09
N GLU A 45 -23.65 1.41 -3.17
CA GLU A 45 -24.64 0.36 -3.49
C GLU A 45 -24.06 -1.02 -3.12
N ASP A 46 -24.94 -1.84 -2.56
CA ASP A 46 -24.72 -3.01 -1.70
C ASP A 46 -24.21 -4.26 -2.44
N LEU A 47 -23.04 -4.77 -2.04
CA LEU A 47 -22.53 -6.10 -2.39
C LEU A 47 -21.83 -6.73 -1.18
N THR A 48 -22.63 -7.24 -0.23
CA THR A 48 -22.13 -7.93 0.96
C THR A 48 -22.00 -9.45 0.74
N ARG A 49 -20.75 -9.96 0.73
CA ARG A 49 -20.47 -11.40 0.91
C ARG A 49 -19.09 -11.61 1.57
N GLY A 50 -19.09 -12.10 2.81
CA GLY A 50 -17.98 -12.82 3.43
C GLY A 50 -17.32 -12.13 4.64
N TYR A 51 -17.34 -12.82 5.79
CA TYR A 51 -16.71 -12.50 7.09
C TYR A 51 -17.42 -11.48 8.00
N LYS A 52 -18.44 -11.95 8.74
CA LYS A 52 -18.90 -11.28 9.97
C LYS A 52 -17.95 -11.59 11.12
N CYS A 53 -16.91 -10.77 11.31
CA CYS A 53 -16.29 -10.63 12.62
C CYS A 53 -17.04 -9.54 13.39
N ARG A 54 -17.76 -9.90 14.45
CA ARG A 54 -18.47 -8.93 15.28
C ARG A 54 -17.48 -8.31 16.26
N PHE A 55 -16.98 -7.12 15.93
CA PHE A 55 -16.16 -6.32 16.83
C PHE A 55 -17.07 -5.67 17.86
N SER A 56 -16.86 -5.94 19.15
CA SER A 56 -17.37 -5.06 20.20
C SER A 56 -16.49 -3.82 20.25
N LEU A 57 -16.75 -2.83 19.39
CA LEU A 57 -16.33 -1.47 19.69
C LEU A 57 -17.24 -0.97 20.81
N GLY A 58 -16.84 -1.23 22.05
CA GLY A 58 -17.06 -0.19 23.05
C GLY A 58 -16.40 1.07 22.50
N VAL A 59 -17.07 2.21 22.58
CA VAL A 59 -16.43 3.52 22.41
C VAL A 59 -15.41 3.64 23.54
N ALA A 60 -14.28 2.96 23.38
CA ALA A 60 -13.09 3.23 24.14
C ALA A 60 -12.74 4.67 23.77
N LYS A 61 -12.57 5.52 24.79
CA LYS A 61 -11.93 6.82 24.63
C LYS A 61 -10.79 6.65 23.63
N VAL A 62 -10.75 7.50 22.61
CA VAL A 62 -9.56 7.73 21.79
C VAL A 62 -8.37 7.79 22.74
N GLY A 63 -7.57 6.72 22.83
CA GLY A 63 -6.64 6.51 23.94
C GLY A 63 -6.75 5.19 24.70
N THR A 64 -6.95 4.06 24.00
CA THR A 64 -6.35 2.79 24.43
C THR A 64 -5.77 2.13 23.18
N VAL A 65 -4.54 2.53 22.87
CA VAL A 65 -3.63 1.69 22.10
C VAL A 65 -3.58 0.37 22.88
N PHE A 66 -4.08 -0.73 22.33
CA PHE A 66 -3.63 -2.03 22.82
C PHE A 66 -2.12 -1.97 22.67
N ASP A 67 -1.36 -2.08 23.76
CA ASP A 67 0.10 -2.09 23.70
C ASP A 67 0.50 -3.12 22.65
N LEU A 68 0.94 -2.65 21.49
CA LEU A 68 1.39 -3.52 20.42
C LEU A 68 2.47 -4.42 21.02
N ASP A 69 2.49 -5.70 20.68
CA ASP A 69 3.67 -6.50 20.96
C ASP A 69 4.85 -5.99 20.12
N ASP A 70 6.06 -6.54 20.36
CA ASP A 70 7.25 -6.12 19.63
C ASP A 70 7.13 -6.31 18.12
N ALA A 71 6.42 -7.36 17.67
CA ALA A 71 6.19 -7.61 16.25
C ALA A 71 5.22 -6.60 15.64
N GLY A 72 4.17 -6.20 16.35
CA GLY A 72 3.21 -5.18 15.95
C GLY A 72 3.87 -3.81 15.82
N ARG A 73 4.73 -3.43 16.79
CA ARG A 73 5.55 -2.21 16.71
C ARG A 73 6.48 -2.23 15.51
N LEU A 74 7.24 -3.32 15.33
CA LEU A 74 8.14 -3.44 14.19
C LEU A 74 7.40 -3.41 12.85
N TYR A 75 6.23 -4.03 12.77
CA TYR A 75 5.38 -3.94 11.58
C TYR A 75 4.94 -2.49 11.32
N ALA A 76 4.53 -1.75 12.35
CA ALA A 76 4.14 -0.35 12.24
C ALA A 76 5.30 0.53 11.76
N ASP A 77 6.50 0.33 12.29
CA ASP A 77 7.72 1.05 11.88
C ASP A 77 8.04 0.80 10.40
N LEU A 78 7.96 -0.47 9.97
CA LEU A 78 8.11 -0.83 8.57
C LEU A 78 7.01 -0.20 7.69
N MET A 79 5.76 -0.13 8.15
CA MET A 79 4.70 0.54 7.37
C MET A 79 4.88 2.06 7.33
N ASN A 80 5.39 2.65 8.41
CA ASN A 80 5.75 4.05 8.41
C ASN A 80 6.82 4.33 7.35
N GLU A 81 7.93 3.60 7.36
CA GLU A 81 8.94 3.77 6.31
C GLU A 81 8.34 3.61 4.88
N ALA A 82 7.33 2.75 4.71
CA ALA A 82 6.68 2.50 3.40
C ALA A 82 5.92 3.73 2.94
N ARG A 83 5.16 4.34 3.86
CA ARG A 83 4.45 5.60 3.60
C ARG A 83 5.42 6.69 3.16
N TRP A 84 6.54 6.87 3.84
CA TRP A 84 7.46 7.98 3.55
C TRP A 84 8.09 7.79 2.16
N ARG A 85 8.35 6.53 1.77
CA ARG A 85 8.82 6.18 0.42
C ARG A 85 7.77 6.46 -0.66
N LEU A 86 6.51 6.09 -0.42
CA LEU A 86 5.39 6.39 -1.32
C LEU A 86 5.17 7.89 -1.48
N GLU A 87 5.28 8.66 -0.40
CA GLU A 87 5.22 10.12 -0.45
C GLU A 87 6.39 10.73 -1.21
N ALA A 88 7.60 10.22 -0.99
CA ALA A 88 8.78 10.68 -1.72
C ALA A 88 8.66 10.40 -3.23
N LEU A 89 8.12 9.24 -3.61
CA LEU A 89 7.78 8.90 -4.99
C LEU A 89 6.74 9.86 -5.58
N ALA A 90 5.64 10.12 -4.87
CA ALA A 90 4.61 11.04 -5.32
C ALA A 90 5.15 12.46 -5.52
N ARG A 91 5.96 12.97 -4.58
CA ARG A 91 6.61 14.28 -4.68
C ARG A 91 7.59 14.35 -5.85
N ALA A 92 8.42 13.32 -6.05
CA ALA A 92 9.36 13.28 -7.17
C ALA A 92 8.66 13.35 -8.54
N ILE A 93 7.47 12.72 -8.67
CA ILE A 93 6.66 12.80 -9.91
C ILE A 93 6.01 14.16 -10.08
N GLN A 94 5.51 14.77 -9.00
CA GLN A 94 4.95 16.12 -9.02
C GLN A 94 6.01 17.14 -9.44
N GLU A 95 7.22 17.01 -8.93
CA GLU A 95 8.37 17.89 -9.18
C GLU A 95 9.25 17.41 -10.34
N ARG A 96 8.75 16.52 -11.22
CA ARG A 96 9.56 15.85 -12.26
C ARG A 96 10.39 16.79 -13.13
N ASP A 97 9.90 18.01 -13.37
CA ASP A 97 10.57 19.02 -14.22
C ASP A 97 11.82 19.61 -13.54
N ASN A 98 11.95 19.44 -12.22
CA ASN A 98 13.14 19.83 -11.44
C ASN A 98 14.23 18.75 -11.42
N TRP A 99 13.97 17.58 -12.02
CA TRP A 99 14.92 16.47 -12.03
C TRP A 99 15.55 16.27 -13.40
N ALA A 100 16.83 15.89 -13.42
CA ALA A 100 17.38 15.26 -14.61
C ALA A 100 16.63 13.94 -14.84
N PRO A 101 16.09 13.65 -16.05
CA PRO A 101 15.21 12.51 -16.28
C PRO A 101 15.80 11.19 -15.78
N LYS A 102 17.08 10.93 -16.08
CA LYS A 102 17.78 9.73 -15.62
C LYS A 102 17.79 9.58 -14.10
N LEU A 103 18.06 10.67 -13.38
CA LEU A 103 18.10 10.66 -11.91
C LEU A 103 16.72 10.42 -11.32
N LEU A 104 15.66 10.99 -11.92
CA LEU A 104 14.28 10.71 -11.50
C LEU A 104 13.96 9.22 -11.63
N LYS A 105 14.32 8.61 -12.78
CA LYS A 105 14.11 7.17 -12.99
C LYS A 105 14.89 6.33 -11.98
N GLU A 106 16.18 6.60 -11.78
CA GLU A 106 17.02 5.89 -10.82
C GLU A 106 16.46 6.03 -9.39
N PHE A 107 16.03 7.24 -9.00
CA PHE A 107 15.38 7.48 -7.72
C PHE A 107 14.11 6.64 -7.55
N CYS A 108 13.20 6.67 -8.53
CA CYS A 108 11.94 5.92 -8.43
C CYS A 108 12.16 4.41 -8.29
N TYR A 109 13.04 3.82 -9.10
CA TYR A 109 13.34 2.39 -9.01
C TYR A 109 14.12 2.01 -7.74
N LEU A 110 14.93 2.91 -7.18
CA LEU A 110 15.53 2.70 -5.87
C LEU A 110 14.45 2.65 -4.76
N GLN A 111 13.50 3.58 -4.78
CA GLN A 111 12.41 3.57 -3.80
C GLN A 111 11.53 2.33 -3.94
N PHE A 112 11.21 1.89 -5.16
CA PHE A 112 10.47 0.64 -5.37
C PHE A 112 11.23 -0.57 -4.86
N ARG A 113 12.53 -0.66 -5.12
CA ARG A 113 13.35 -1.77 -4.61
C ARG A 113 13.22 -1.91 -3.10
N LEU A 114 13.42 -0.78 -2.39
CA LEU A 114 13.36 -0.74 -0.94
C LEU A 114 11.94 -1.01 -0.44
N LEU A 115 10.92 -0.48 -1.10
CA LEU A 115 9.51 -0.75 -0.77
C LEU A 115 9.16 -2.24 -0.91
N CYS A 116 9.60 -2.92 -1.97
CA CYS A 116 9.41 -4.36 -2.13
C CYS A 116 10.08 -5.16 -1.01
N GLU A 117 11.32 -4.82 -0.64
CA GLU A 117 12.06 -5.46 0.45
C GLU A 117 11.33 -5.26 1.79
N GLN A 118 10.85 -4.05 2.03
CA GLN A 118 10.17 -3.68 3.27
C GLN A 118 8.82 -4.37 3.43
N VAL A 119 8.02 -4.46 2.36
CA VAL A 119 6.76 -5.24 2.36
C VAL A 119 7.05 -6.71 2.64
N ALA A 120 8.11 -7.29 2.05
CA ALA A 120 8.50 -8.67 2.33
C ALA A 120 8.88 -8.87 3.81
N LEU A 121 9.70 -7.98 4.37
CA LEU A 121 10.08 -8.01 5.77
C LEU A 121 8.87 -7.84 6.70
N ALA A 122 7.93 -6.95 6.37
CA ALA A 122 6.72 -6.77 7.14
C ALA A 122 5.84 -8.02 7.14
N CYS A 123 5.71 -8.69 5.99
CA CYS A 123 5.03 -9.99 5.91
C CYS A 123 5.68 -11.01 6.84
N LEU A 124 7.02 -11.05 6.86
CA LEU A 124 7.78 -11.95 7.74
C LEU A 124 7.55 -11.64 9.22
N VAL A 125 7.55 -10.36 9.60
CA VAL A 125 7.28 -9.91 10.98
C VAL A 125 5.86 -10.29 11.42
N ALA A 126 4.86 -10.10 10.56
CA ALA A 126 3.48 -10.47 10.87
C ALA A 126 3.29 -11.98 11.12
N HIS A 127 4.20 -12.81 10.60
CA HIS A 127 4.17 -14.27 10.67
C HIS A 127 5.30 -14.87 11.51
N GLY A 128 6.06 -14.06 12.25
CA GLY A 128 7.40 -14.39 12.78
C GLY A 128 7.57 -15.76 13.45
N ASP A 129 6.53 -16.27 14.11
CA ASP A 129 6.57 -17.53 14.86
C ASP A 129 6.64 -18.79 14.00
N VAL A 130 6.25 -18.71 12.72
CA VAL A 130 6.13 -19.89 11.86
C VAL A 130 7.27 -20.06 10.86
N THR A 131 8.30 -19.21 10.94
CA THR A 131 9.41 -19.19 9.97
C THR A 131 10.76 -19.54 10.60
N SER A 132 11.64 -20.16 9.81
CA SER A 132 12.96 -20.58 10.31
C SER A 132 13.86 -19.37 10.61
N LYS A 133 14.64 -19.40 11.70
CA LYS A 133 15.58 -18.30 12.05
C LYS A 133 16.57 -17.93 10.93
N SER A 134 16.81 -18.82 9.97
CA SER A 134 17.64 -18.54 8.80
C SER A 134 17.00 -17.53 7.85
N ILE A 135 15.66 -17.52 7.70
CA ILE A 135 15.00 -16.58 6.79
C ILE A 135 15.05 -15.14 7.31
N HIS A 136 15.19 -14.96 8.63
CA HIS A 136 15.34 -13.64 9.26
C HIS A 136 16.60 -12.88 8.82
N LYS A 137 17.54 -13.56 8.16
CA LYS A 137 18.73 -12.94 7.55
C LYS A 137 18.53 -12.56 6.08
N SER A 138 17.46 -13.02 5.45
CA SER A 138 17.17 -12.67 4.06
C SER A 138 16.50 -11.32 3.99
N TYR A 139 16.91 -10.52 3.00
CA TYR A 139 16.25 -9.29 2.60
C TYR A 139 15.61 -9.42 1.21
N LYS A 140 15.79 -10.57 0.55
CA LYS A 140 15.36 -10.74 -0.84
C LYS A 140 13.88 -11.15 -0.86
N PRO A 141 12.99 -10.38 -1.51
CA PRO A 141 11.57 -10.68 -1.51
C PRO A 141 11.25 -12.10 -1.99
N HIS A 142 11.85 -12.57 -3.08
CA HIS A 142 11.55 -13.91 -3.60
C HIS A 142 11.85 -15.04 -2.60
N GLU A 143 12.93 -14.94 -1.81
CA GLU A 143 13.28 -15.93 -0.79
C GLU A 143 12.27 -15.89 0.36
N ILE A 144 11.95 -14.70 0.85
CA ILE A 144 10.99 -14.49 1.95
C ILE A 144 9.59 -14.95 1.54
N MET A 145 9.11 -14.52 0.37
CA MET A 145 7.77 -14.83 -0.13
C MET A 145 7.59 -16.34 -0.33
N ALA A 146 8.62 -17.03 -0.86
CA ALA A 146 8.57 -18.48 -1.04
C ALA A 146 8.53 -19.22 0.30
N ALA A 147 9.31 -18.76 1.29
CA ALA A 147 9.31 -19.35 2.63
C ALA A 147 7.97 -19.15 3.34
N LEU A 148 7.35 -17.97 3.23
CA LEU A 148 6.03 -17.69 3.82
C LEU A 148 4.91 -18.46 3.12
N GLU A 149 4.94 -18.55 1.78
CA GLU A 149 3.93 -19.29 1.00
C GLU A 149 3.87 -20.78 1.37
N ALA A 150 5.03 -21.39 1.63
CA ALA A 150 5.11 -22.78 2.05
C ALA A 150 4.38 -23.05 3.38
N VAL A 151 4.18 -22.01 4.20
CA VAL A 151 3.58 -22.12 5.54
C VAL A 151 2.13 -21.60 5.56
N ASN A 152 1.86 -20.47 4.92
CA ASN A 152 0.54 -19.85 4.84
C ASN A 152 0.36 -19.26 3.43
N PRO A 153 -0.44 -19.85 2.53
CA PRO A 153 -0.66 -19.30 1.19
C PRO A 153 -1.26 -17.88 1.18
N GLU A 154 -1.98 -17.51 2.23
CA GLU A 154 -2.62 -16.20 2.41
C GLU A 154 -1.80 -15.29 3.35
N PHE A 155 -0.47 -15.37 3.29
CA PHE A 155 0.41 -14.55 4.12
C PHE A 155 0.51 -13.09 3.66
N PHE A 156 0.18 -12.83 2.39
CA PHE A 156 0.38 -11.51 1.80
C PHE A 156 -0.73 -10.54 2.24
N PRO A 157 -0.45 -9.24 2.44
CA PRO A 157 -1.46 -8.27 2.82
C PRO A 157 -2.62 -8.25 1.83
N ARG A 158 -3.80 -7.94 2.34
CA ARG A 158 -5.01 -7.72 1.54
C ARG A 158 -5.51 -6.31 1.79
N GLY A 159 -5.50 -5.49 0.74
CA GLY A 159 -6.04 -4.14 0.79
C GLY A 159 -7.55 -4.16 0.92
N ILE A 160 -8.05 -3.36 1.85
CA ILE A 160 -9.47 -3.31 2.23
C ILE A 160 -9.96 -1.86 2.26
N LEU A 161 -11.27 -1.70 2.37
CA LEU A 161 -11.91 -0.47 2.81
C LEU A 161 -12.59 -0.75 4.15
N ILE A 162 -12.35 0.12 5.12
CA ILE A 162 -12.95 0.03 6.46
C ILE A 162 -14.13 1.00 6.52
N THR A 163 -15.33 0.47 6.74
CA THR A 163 -16.54 1.27 6.98
C THR A 163 -16.92 1.14 8.43
N VAL A 164 -16.89 2.26 9.17
CA VAL A 164 -17.34 2.32 10.56
C VAL A 164 -18.73 2.93 10.59
N THR A 165 -19.70 2.16 11.09
CA THR A 165 -21.06 2.62 11.40
C THR A 165 -21.25 2.68 12.92
N GLU A 166 -22.36 3.25 13.40
CA GLU A 166 -22.65 3.34 14.84
C GLU A 166 -22.60 1.98 15.56
N ASN A 167 -22.92 0.89 14.85
CA ASN A 167 -23.08 -0.44 15.46
C ASN A 167 -22.13 -1.51 14.90
N ASN A 168 -21.44 -1.26 13.79
CA ASN A 168 -20.60 -2.26 13.12
C ASN A 168 -19.36 -1.64 12.47
N VAL A 169 -18.30 -2.44 12.38
CA VAL A 169 -17.16 -2.17 11.52
C VAL A 169 -17.14 -3.23 10.43
N ASP A 170 -17.29 -2.80 9.19
CA ASP A 170 -17.30 -3.66 8.01
C ASP A 170 -16.00 -3.51 7.23
N PHE A 171 -15.53 -4.62 6.69
CA PHE A 171 -14.34 -4.70 5.84
C PHE A 171 -14.74 -5.26 4.50
N VAL A 172 -14.47 -4.51 3.43
CA VAL A 172 -14.66 -4.99 2.06
C VAL A 172 -13.33 -4.99 1.33
N ASP A 173 -13.12 -5.95 0.43
CA ASP A 173 -11.95 -5.94 -0.43
C ASP A 173 -11.92 -4.66 -1.24
N ARG A 174 -10.75 -4.01 -1.29
CA ARG A 174 -10.59 -2.82 -2.11
C ARG A 174 -10.68 -3.23 -3.60
N PRO A 175 -11.55 -2.59 -4.40
CA PRO A 175 -11.76 -2.96 -5.79
C PRO A 175 -10.63 -2.49 -6.72
N ASP A 176 -9.83 -1.51 -6.28
CA ASP A 176 -8.71 -0.98 -7.04
C ASP A 176 -7.64 -2.07 -7.28
N PRO A 177 -6.95 -2.08 -8.44
CA PRO A 177 -5.83 -2.97 -8.66
C PRO A 177 -4.74 -2.78 -7.60
N GLN A 178 -4.44 -3.85 -6.87
CA GLN A 178 -3.41 -3.89 -5.84
C GLN A 178 -2.16 -4.58 -6.37
N ILE A 179 -0.99 -4.26 -5.83
CA ILE A 179 0.23 -5.00 -6.19
C ILE A 179 0.10 -6.42 -5.64
N THR A 180 0.23 -7.41 -6.51
CA THR A 180 0.25 -8.82 -6.10
C THR A 180 1.65 -9.24 -5.69
N LYS A 181 1.77 -10.35 -4.94
CA LYS A 181 3.06 -10.98 -4.63
C LYS A 181 3.93 -11.22 -5.87
N ALA A 182 3.35 -11.71 -6.96
CA ALA A 182 4.09 -12.01 -8.19
C ALA A 182 4.59 -10.73 -8.88
N GLU A 183 3.77 -9.67 -8.88
CA GLU A 183 4.17 -8.37 -9.40
C GLU A 183 5.24 -7.72 -8.53
N LEU A 184 5.16 -7.85 -7.20
CA LEU A 184 6.19 -7.36 -6.29
C LEU A 184 7.56 -7.98 -6.58
N ILE A 185 7.62 -9.30 -6.81
CA ILE A 185 8.84 -10.02 -7.17
C ILE A 185 9.35 -9.55 -8.54
N THR A 186 8.46 -9.43 -9.52
CA THR A 186 8.79 -8.93 -10.86
C THR A 186 9.39 -7.52 -10.80
N LEU A 187 8.72 -6.60 -10.10
CA LEU A 187 9.16 -5.22 -9.92
C LEU A 187 10.52 -5.16 -9.21
N TRP A 188 10.73 -5.95 -8.16
CA TRP A 188 12.02 -5.99 -7.46
C TRP A 188 13.18 -6.44 -8.37
N ASN A 189 12.94 -7.43 -9.23
CA ASN A 189 13.92 -7.89 -10.22
C ASN A 189 14.20 -6.79 -11.27
N GLU A 190 13.15 -6.13 -11.77
CA GLU A 190 13.28 -4.99 -12.70
C GLU A 190 14.09 -3.84 -12.10
N CYS A 191 13.90 -3.54 -10.82
CA CYS A 191 14.69 -2.53 -10.12
C CYS A 191 16.19 -2.84 -10.17
N GLY A 192 16.57 -4.10 -9.98
CA GLY A 192 17.97 -4.53 -10.14
C GLY A 192 18.49 -4.18 -11.54
N ALA A 193 17.76 -4.57 -12.58
CA ALA A 193 18.16 -4.31 -13.97
C ALA A 193 18.29 -2.81 -14.29
N VAL A 194 17.39 -1.97 -13.78
CA VAL A 194 17.40 -0.51 -14.01
C VAL A 194 18.53 0.19 -13.25
N LEU A 195 18.78 -0.22 -12.01
CA LEU A 195 19.80 0.40 -11.14
C LEU A 195 21.22 -0.06 -11.48
N HIS A 196 21.38 -1.20 -12.15
CA HIS A 196 22.67 -1.61 -12.67
C HIS A 196 23.10 -0.71 -13.83
N ARG A 197 24.28 -0.09 -13.70
CA ARG A 197 24.88 0.77 -14.74
C ARG A 197 25.10 0.04 -16.08
N GLY A 198 25.06 -1.29 -16.07
CA GLY A 198 25.35 -2.13 -17.22
C GLY A 198 26.85 -2.26 -17.50
N SER A 199 27.17 -2.69 -18.71
CA SER A 199 28.56 -2.82 -19.17
C SER A 199 29.02 -1.58 -19.95
N LEU A 200 30.33 -1.42 -20.16
CA LEU A 200 30.89 -0.38 -21.03
C LEU A 200 30.30 -0.42 -22.44
N LYS A 201 29.99 -1.62 -22.95
CA LYS A 201 29.31 -1.81 -24.24
C LYS A 201 27.98 -1.06 -24.28
N ASN A 202 27.17 -1.19 -23.22
CA ASN A 202 25.89 -0.49 -23.12
C ASN A 202 26.06 1.03 -23.04
N ALA A 203 27.12 1.49 -22.36
CA ALA A 203 27.42 2.92 -22.24
C ALA A 203 27.80 3.54 -23.59
N PHE A 204 28.63 2.86 -24.39
CA PHE A 204 28.95 3.32 -25.75
C PHE A 204 27.74 3.29 -26.68
N SER A 205 26.89 2.28 -26.57
CA SER A 205 25.67 2.19 -27.39
C SER A 205 24.59 3.22 -27.03
N ALA A 206 24.61 3.78 -25.82
CA ALA A 206 23.65 4.80 -25.36
C ALA A 206 24.14 6.25 -25.57
N GLN A 207 25.31 6.43 -26.20
CA GLN A 207 25.90 7.74 -26.38
C GLN A 207 25.09 8.58 -27.38
N GLY A 208 24.63 9.76 -26.95
CA GLY A 208 23.92 10.72 -27.80
C GLY A 208 22.40 10.54 -27.87
N GLU A 209 21.84 9.47 -27.30
CA GLU A 209 20.40 9.24 -27.26
C GLU A 209 19.71 10.10 -26.19
N PRO A 210 18.63 10.83 -26.53
CA PRO A 210 17.82 11.54 -25.55
C PRO A 210 17.22 10.58 -24.52
N ILE A 211 17.45 10.85 -23.24
CA ILE A 211 16.85 10.06 -22.16
C ILE A 211 15.42 10.53 -21.94
N VAL A 212 14.46 9.80 -22.52
CA VAL A 212 13.05 9.95 -22.23
C VAL A 212 12.66 8.94 -21.15
N VAL A 213 12.04 9.43 -20.08
CA VAL A 213 11.52 8.56 -19.00
C VAL A 213 10.02 8.47 -19.13
N ASP A 214 9.55 7.24 -19.38
CA ASP A 214 8.16 6.90 -19.27
C ASP A 214 7.78 6.77 -17.78
N LEU A 215 6.89 7.64 -17.32
CA LEU A 215 6.43 7.68 -15.94
C LEU A 215 5.19 6.81 -15.71
N ASP A 216 4.50 6.35 -16.76
CA ASP A 216 3.25 5.60 -16.63
C ASP A 216 3.42 4.30 -15.83
N PRO A 217 4.47 3.47 -16.07
CA PRO A 217 4.70 2.27 -15.25
C PRO A 217 5.03 2.60 -13.80
N ILE A 218 5.68 3.74 -13.53
CA ILE A 218 6.02 4.18 -12.18
C ILE A 218 4.74 4.59 -11.44
N ILE A 219 3.92 5.43 -12.05
CA ILE A 219 2.63 5.87 -11.51
C ILE A 219 1.72 4.67 -11.23
N LEU A 220 1.64 3.73 -12.17
CA LEU A 220 0.83 2.53 -12.00
C LEU A 220 1.28 1.71 -10.79
N ASN A 221 2.58 1.49 -10.61
CA ASN A 221 3.09 0.75 -9.47
C ASN A 221 2.88 1.49 -8.14
N ILE A 222 3.03 2.81 -8.10
CA ILE A 222 2.69 3.61 -6.90
C ILE A 222 1.23 3.39 -6.52
N ASN A 223 0.31 3.51 -7.47
CA ASN A 223 -1.12 3.35 -7.22
C ASN A 223 -1.45 1.95 -6.70
N LYS A 224 -0.80 0.92 -7.25
CA LYS A 224 -0.96 -0.47 -6.77
C LYS A 224 -0.46 -0.67 -5.35
N PHE A 225 0.66 -0.05 -4.97
CA PHE A 225 1.16 -0.09 -3.59
C PHE A 225 0.24 0.68 -2.64
N VAL A 226 -0.23 1.87 -3.04
CA VAL A 226 -1.19 2.64 -2.23
C VAL A 226 -2.48 1.85 -2.04
N ALA A 227 -3.05 1.27 -3.10
CA ALA A 227 -4.25 0.44 -3.01
C ALA A 227 -4.05 -0.77 -2.07
N LEU A 228 -2.88 -1.39 -2.09
CA LEU A 228 -2.55 -2.48 -1.18
C LEU A 228 -2.37 -2.01 0.28
N LEU A 229 -1.62 -0.93 0.52
CA LEU A 229 -1.09 -0.61 1.84
C LEU A 229 -1.90 0.45 2.60
N ASP A 230 -2.65 1.31 1.93
CA ASP A 230 -3.38 2.44 2.53
C ASP A 230 -4.28 2.00 3.70
N GLN A 231 -5.09 0.96 3.45
CA GLN A 231 -5.84 0.25 4.46
C GLN A 231 -5.74 -1.23 4.15
N HIS A 232 -5.23 -2.02 5.09
CA HIS A 232 -5.01 -3.44 4.84
C HIS A 232 -5.13 -4.30 6.08
N ILE A 233 -5.33 -5.58 5.82
CA ILE A 233 -5.27 -6.63 6.83
C ILE A 233 -4.24 -7.67 6.45
N ILE A 234 -3.50 -8.12 7.45
CA ILE A 234 -2.62 -9.30 7.37
C ILE A 234 -2.89 -10.16 8.60
N SER A 235 -2.95 -11.47 8.40
CA SER A 235 -3.29 -12.44 9.45
C SER A 235 -2.11 -13.36 9.69
N SER A 236 -1.88 -13.75 10.95
CA SER A 236 -0.94 -14.80 11.29
C SER A 236 -1.30 -16.11 10.59
N ALA A 237 -0.34 -17.04 10.50
CA ALA A 237 -0.55 -18.31 9.81
C ALA A 237 -1.67 -19.17 10.42
N ASP A 238 -1.83 -19.12 11.74
CA ASP A 238 -2.91 -19.79 12.49
C ASP A 238 -4.26 -19.06 12.43
N LYS A 239 -4.31 -17.87 11.81
CA LYS A 239 -5.49 -17.00 11.72
C LYS A 239 -6.05 -16.57 13.07
N LEU A 240 -5.24 -16.65 14.14
CA LEU A 240 -5.66 -16.22 15.47
C LEU A 240 -5.36 -14.76 15.75
N ARG A 241 -4.41 -14.16 15.04
CA ARG A 241 -4.00 -12.75 15.17
C ARG A 241 -4.10 -12.05 13.82
N HIS A 242 -4.64 -10.85 13.83
CA HIS A 242 -4.82 -10.01 12.64
C HIS A 242 -4.31 -8.61 12.92
N LEU A 243 -3.50 -8.08 12.01
CA LEU A 243 -3.12 -6.67 12.02
C LEU A 243 -4.04 -5.94 11.06
N LEU A 244 -4.79 -4.97 11.59
CA LEU A 244 -5.59 -4.02 10.82
C LEU A 244 -4.83 -2.71 10.76
N VAL A 245 -4.50 -2.28 9.57
CA VAL A 245 -3.52 -1.22 9.36
C VAL A 245 -4.14 -0.10 8.55
N ILE A 246 -3.94 1.14 9.01
CA ILE A 246 -4.26 2.36 8.29
C ILE A 246 -2.96 3.14 8.17
N LEU A 247 -2.46 3.26 6.93
CA LEU A 247 -1.12 3.74 6.66
C LEU A 247 -0.91 5.20 7.06
N SER A 248 -1.95 6.02 6.96
CA SER A 248 -1.92 7.43 7.37
C SER A 248 -3.23 7.78 8.07
N HIS A 249 -3.20 7.95 9.39
CA HIS A 249 -4.39 8.25 10.17
C HIS A 249 -4.30 9.62 10.87
N HIS A 250 -5.33 10.45 10.71
CA HIS A 250 -5.35 11.81 11.27
C HIS A 250 -5.22 11.84 12.81
N GLN A 251 -5.81 10.87 13.52
CA GLN A 251 -5.68 10.79 14.99
C GLN A 251 -4.31 10.30 15.45
N ALA A 252 -3.51 9.71 14.55
CA ALA A 252 -2.15 9.27 14.80
C ALA A 252 -1.12 10.28 14.26
N ASN A 253 -1.48 11.57 14.15
CA ASN A 253 -0.60 12.60 13.58
C ASN A 253 -0.07 12.24 12.18
N MET A 254 -0.91 11.60 11.34
CA MET A 254 -0.57 11.10 10.02
C MET A 254 0.44 9.94 10.00
N GLU A 255 0.72 9.34 11.15
CA GLU A 255 1.49 8.09 11.24
C GLU A 255 0.61 6.88 10.95
N CYS A 256 1.27 5.74 10.71
CA CYS A 256 0.63 4.44 10.55
C CYS A 256 -0.04 4.02 11.85
N LEU A 257 -1.33 3.72 11.78
CA LEU A 257 -2.09 3.13 12.87
C LEU A 257 -2.17 1.62 12.64
N VAL A 258 -1.71 0.84 13.61
CA VAL A 258 -1.86 -0.62 13.62
C VAL A 258 -2.75 -1.01 14.80
N ASN A 259 -3.84 -1.71 14.50
CA ASN A 259 -4.70 -2.33 15.48
C ASN A 259 -4.54 -3.85 15.43
N VAL A 260 -4.49 -4.49 16.59
CA VAL A 260 -4.44 -5.95 16.69
C VAL A 260 -5.84 -6.46 16.99
N ALA A 261 -6.33 -7.37 16.16
CA ALA A 261 -7.53 -8.14 16.41
C ALA A 261 -7.15 -9.60 16.65
N VAL A 262 -7.88 -10.26 17.56
CA VAL A 262 -7.68 -11.67 17.87
C VAL A 262 -8.97 -12.45 17.58
N SER A 263 -8.83 -13.59 16.91
CA SER A 263 -9.95 -14.48 16.62
C SER A 263 -10.33 -15.32 17.85
N PRO A 264 -11.57 -15.82 17.94
CA PRO A 264 -11.97 -16.78 18.97
C PRO A 264 -11.02 -17.98 18.99
N GLY A 265 -10.41 -18.24 20.16
CA GLY A 265 -9.42 -19.32 20.33
C GLY A 265 -7.98 -18.84 20.56
N HIS A 266 -7.68 -17.54 20.37
CA HIS A 266 -6.42 -16.96 20.81
C HIS A 266 -6.35 -16.93 22.36
N PRO A 267 -5.18 -17.17 23.00
CA PRO A 267 -5.04 -17.13 24.47
C PRO A 267 -5.52 -15.82 25.09
N ASP A 268 -5.33 -14.71 24.38
CA ASP A 268 -5.75 -13.36 24.81
C ASP A 268 -7.20 -13.01 24.44
N HIS A 269 -7.94 -13.91 23.79
CA HIS A 269 -9.35 -13.68 23.48
C HIS A 269 -10.18 -13.71 24.77
N LYS A 270 -10.43 -12.53 25.33
CA LYS A 270 -11.46 -12.37 26.36
C LYS A 270 -12.81 -12.55 25.68
N GLY A 271 -13.57 -13.56 26.11
CA GLY A 271 -14.92 -13.85 25.60
C GLY A 271 -15.83 -12.61 25.58
N PRO A 272 -17.00 -12.67 24.92
CA PRO A 272 -17.88 -11.51 24.81
C PRO A 272 -18.07 -10.88 26.18
N ILE A 273 -17.70 -9.60 26.31
CA ILE A 273 -18.01 -8.81 27.49
C ILE A 273 -19.53 -8.82 27.57
N ALA A 274 -20.08 -9.54 28.53
CA ALA A 274 -21.50 -9.53 28.79
C ALA A 274 -21.88 -8.08 29.04
N LEU A 275 -22.56 -7.45 28.07
CA LEU A 275 -23.26 -6.20 28.30
C LEU A 275 -24.28 -6.54 29.37
N GLY A 276 -23.97 -6.19 30.61
CA GLY A 276 -24.87 -6.38 31.73
C GLY A 276 -26.20 -5.78 31.35
N ALA A 277 -27.22 -6.62 31.25
CA ALA A 277 -28.59 -6.15 31.22
C ALA A 277 -28.79 -5.39 32.53
N GLY A 278 -28.76 -4.06 32.45
CA GLY A 278 -29.16 -3.20 33.56
C GLY A 278 -30.60 -3.54 33.88
N GLY A 279 -30.81 -4.14 35.06
CA GLY A 279 -32.12 -4.23 35.70
C GLY A 279 -32.53 -2.91 36.33
#